data_AF-A0A9X9WQ35-F1
#
_entry.id   AF-A0A9X9WQ35-F1
#
_cell.length_a   1.000
_cell.length_b   1.000
_cell.length_c   1.000
_cell.angle_alpha   90.00
_cell.angle_beta   90.00
_cell.angle_gamma   90.00
#
_symmetry.space_group_name_H-M   'P 1'
#
loop_
_entity.id
_entity.type
_entity.pdbx_description
1 polymer ?
#
loop_
_entity_poly.entity_id
_entity_poly.type
_entity_poly.pdbx_seq_one_letter_code
_entity_poly.pdbx_strand_id
1 'polypeptide(L)'
;MRWSDPIRAALAAFALVALAACGDLPQPFRGNPGGQAGLLAAPPAYRLAIPRPAGAMLTDRQADGFAEALSTALLANEVPASATDPLPLDWRLTVEARLDGTAVVPRYTLTDPDGQRQGSAEGARVSSREWSAPSADVLTRVARDAAPRVADLLLRAEAARKGMDPAALAVAGPPRIYVPMVRGAPGDGNMALTARLREALNQQGLVVQETTQGARFAVTGQVDVVNQPATRTQRIEILWTVSRQDGEDLGRVLQLNEVPQGVLERFWGDVAFAAANEAAGGVRTVISNAGGFPTQPGAAPRPAGPQAGQGLAMPQNPGALPAPQAQAAE
;
A
#
# COMPACT_ATOMS: atom_id res chain seq x y z
N MET A 1 72.52 -11.48 19.52
CA MET A 1 71.47 -10.43 19.40
C MET A 1 70.19 -11.09 18.93
N ARG A 2 69.24 -11.31 19.85
CA ARG A 2 67.89 -11.81 19.57
C ARG A 2 66.97 -10.59 19.49
N TRP A 3 66.62 -10.17 18.27
CA TRP A 3 65.82 -8.98 17.98
C TRP A 3 64.49 -9.33 17.27
N SER A 4 63.90 -10.48 17.60
CA SER A 4 62.69 -10.99 16.94
C SER A 4 61.42 -10.93 17.79
N ASP A 5 61.53 -10.71 19.10
CA ASP A 5 60.41 -10.86 20.03
C ASP A 5 59.53 -9.60 20.21
N PRO A 6 60.05 -8.35 20.25
CA PRO A 6 59.17 -7.19 20.46
C PRO A 6 58.34 -6.86 19.21
N ILE A 7 58.85 -7.15 18.01
CA ILE A 7 58.17 -6.84 16.74
C ILE A 7 56.99 -7.80 16.52
N ARG A 8 57.13 -9.08 16.88
CA ARG A 8 56.04 -10.06 16.79
C ARG A 8 54.94 -9.77 17.80
N ALA A 9 55.30 -9.36 19.01
CA ALA A 9 54.33 -8.93 20.03
C ALA A 9 53.59 -7.66 19.60
N ALA A 10 54.29 -6.69 19.01
CA ALA A 10 53.68 -5.46 18.48
C ALA A 10 52.73 -5.74 17.30
N LEU A 11 53.10 -6.64 16.37
CA LEU A 11 52.24 -7.03 15.25
C LEU A 11 51.00 -7.81 15.72
N ALA A 12 51.13 -8.69 16.71
CA ALA A 12 49.99 -9.40 17.30
C ALA A 12 49.04 -8.47 18.06
N ALA A 13 49.58 -7.50 18.79
CA ALA A 13 48.78 -6.48 19.47
C ALA A 13 48.06 -5.56 18.47
N PHE A 14 48.72 -5.18 17.37
CA PHE A 14 48.11 -4.37 16.32
C PHE A 14 46.99 -5.13 15.57
N ALA A 15 47.18 -6.42 15.31
CA ALA A 15 46.14 -7.27 14.73
C ALA A 15 44.90 -7.38 15.63
N LEU A 16 45.07 -7.51 16.96
CA LEU A 16 43.96 -7.55 17.91
C LEU A 16 43.20 -6.23 18.02
N VAL A 17 43.87 -5.09 17.87
CA VAL A 17 43.21 -3.76 17.87
C VAL A 17 42.47 -3.51 16.55
N ALA A 18 42.98 -4.02 15.42
CA ALA A 18 42.33 -3.88 14.12
C ALA A 18 41.01 -4.66 14.00
N LEU A 19 40.83 -5.78 14.72
CA LEU A 19 39.56 -6.51 14.76
C LEU A 19 38.47 -5.82 15.62
N ALA A 20 38.85 -4.91 16.54
CA ALA A 20 37.91 -4.13 17.34
C ALA A 20 37.45 -2.83 16.66
N ALA A 21 37.99 -2.52 15.47
CA ALA A 21 37.63 -1.32 14.71
C ALA A 21 36.36 -1.49 13.85
N CYS A 22 35.78 -2.69 13.81
CA CYS A 22 34.41 -2.89 13.35
C CYS A 22 33.45 -2.50 14.49
N GLY A 23 33.37 -1.20 14.79
CA GLY A 23 32.31 -0.66 15.64
C GLY A 23 30.94 -0.89 15.01
N ASP A 24 29.91 -1.03 15.86
CA ASP A 24 28.52 -1.11 15.43
C ASP A 24 28.20 0.05 14.48
N LEU A 25 27.76 -0.26 13.26
CA LEU A 25 27.22 0.76 12.35
C LEU A 25 26.14 1.56 13.09
N PRO A 26 26.02 2.88 12.90
CA PRO A 26 24.85 3.60 13.37
C PRO A 26 23.62 2.91 12.76
N GLN A 27 22.78 2.35 13.63
CA GLN A 27 21.54 1.66 13.28
C GLN A 27 20.37 2.60 13.61
N PRO A 28 20.09 3.62 12.76
CA PRO A 28 19.04 4.61 13.02
C PRO A 28 17.63 4.01 13.12
N PHE A 29 17.47 2.73 12.79
CA PHE A 29 16.20 2.00 12.80
C PHE A 29 16.13 0.82 13.79
N ARG A 30 17.17 0.57 14.62
CA ARG A 30 17.02 -0.38 15.75
C ARG A 30 16.38 0.34 16.94
N GLY A 31 15.15 -0.07 17.29
CA GLY A 31 14.43 0.44 18.46
C GLY A 31 13.02 0.91 18.11
N ASN A 32 12.48 1.81 18.94
CA ASN A 32 11.24 2.55 18.68
C ASN A 32 11.65 3.88 18.03
N PRO A 33 11.76 3.98 16.69
CA PRO A 33 12.02 5.26 16.06
C PRO A 33 10.79 6.11 16.43
N GLY A 34 10.99 7.18 17.20
CA GLY A 34 9.89 8.03 17.65
C GLY A 34 9.07 8.58 16.47
N GLY A 35 8.13 9.49 16.73
CA GLY A 35 7.19 10.03 15.72
C GLY A 35 7.79 10.55 14.40
N GLN A 36 9.11 10.68 14.28
CA GLN A 36 9.83 10.92 13.03
C GLN A 36 9.83 9.75 12.03
N ALA A 37 9.67 8.48 12.45
CA ALA A 37 9.41 7.39 11.49
C ALA A 37 8.07 7.55 10.76
N GLY A 38 7.11 8.27 11.38
CA GLY A 38 5.84 8.65 10.76
C GLY A 38 5.91 9.89 9.86
N LEU A 39 7.08 10.53 9.75
CA LEU A 39 7.30 11.73 8.91
C LEU A 39 8.14 11.45 7.66
N LEU A 40 8.61 10.21 7.46
CA LEU A 40 9.01 9.79 6.13
C LEU A 40 7.72 9.69 5.33
N ALA A 41 7.45 10.68 4.48
CA ALA A 41 6.46 10.55 3.43
C ALA A 41 6.81 9.26 2.69
N ALA A 42 6.02 8.21 2.93
CA ALA A 42 6.10 7.01 2.13
C ALA A 42 6.01 7.50 0.70
N PRO A 43 7.00 7.18 -0.17
CA PRO A 43 6.94 7.62 -1.55
C PRO A 43 5.58 7.21 -2.09
N PRO A 44 4.90 8.10 -2.83
CA PRO A 44 3.58 7.82 -3.33
C PRO A 44 3.57 6.43 -3.99
N ALA A 45 2.65 5.55 -3.57
CA ALA A 45 2.60 4.17 -4.04
C ALA A 45 2.15 4.04 -5.51
N TYR A 46 2.00 5.16 -6.22
CA TYR A 46 1.55 5.21 -7.59
C TYR A 46 2.71 5.38 -8.57
N ARG A 47 2.58 4.76 -9.75
CA ARG A 47 3.44 4.98 -10.91
C ARG A 47 2.70 5.88 -11.91
N LEU A 48 3.42 6.86 -12.47
CA LEU A 48 2.89 7.72 -13.52
C LEU A 48 3.32 7.22 -14.90
N ALA A 49 2.38 6.68 -15.66
CA ALA A 49 2.58 6.33 -17.07
C ALA A 49 2.42 7.56 -17.97
N ILE A 50 3.37 7.74 -18.88
CA ILE A 50 3.36 8.75 -19.92
C ILE A 50 3.27 8.03 -21.26
N PRO A 51 2.06 7.74 -21.77
CA PRO A 51 1.90 7.14 -23.08
C PRO A 51 2.35 8.10 -24.17
N ARG A 52 2.55 7.59 -25.39
CA ARG A 52 2.89 8.41 -26.56
C ARG A 52 1.92 9.60 -26.70
N PRO A 53 2.42 10.84 -26.73
CA PRO A 53 1.64 12.06 -26.94
C PRO A 53 1.03 12.22 -28.35
N ALA A 54 0.03 11.40 -28.70
CA ALA A 54 -0.60 11.46 -30.02
C ALA A 54 -1.27 12.82 -30.32
N GLY A 55 -1.74 13.52 -29.29
CA GLY A 55 -2.36 14.84 -29.40
C GLY A 55 -1.37 16.02 -29.37
N ALA A 56 -0.05 15.78 -29.28
CA ALA A 56 0.94 16.83 -29.08
C ALA A 56 1.39 17.56 -30.36
N MET A 57 0.77 17.28 -31.51
CA MET A 57 1.17 17.83 -32.82
C MET A 57 2.63 17.51 -33.19
N LEU A 58 3.12 16.34 -32.77
CA LEU A 58 4.46 15.82 -33.05
C LEU A 58 4.34 14.56 -33.91
N THR A 59 5.40 14.23 -34.67
CA THR A 59 5.49 12.90 -35.30
C THR A 59 5.68 11.83 -34.23
N ASP A 60 5.34 10.57 -34.53
CA ASP A 60 5.46 9.46 -33.57
C ASP A 60 6.84 9.37 -32.90
N ARG A 61 7.92 9.48 -33.68
CA ARG A 61 9.29 9.46 -33.15
C ARG A 61 9.57 10.63 -32.20
N GLN A 62 9.08 11.83 -32.53
CA GLN A 62 9.23 13.01 -31.68
C GLN A 62 8.35 12.92 -30.42
N ALA A 63 7.16 12.35 -30.54
CA ALA A 63 6.25 12.11 -29.43
C ALA A 63 6.85 11.11 -28.44
N ASP A 64 7.42 10.01 -28.92
CA ASP A 64 8.14 9.03 -28.09
C ASP A 64 9.33 9.69 -27.37
N GLY A 65 10.16 10.44 -28.10
CA GLY A 65 11.27 11.20 -27.51
C GLY A 65 10.81 12.26 -26.49
N PHE A 66 9.63 12.84 -26.68
CA PHE A 66 9.06 13.79 -25.72
C PHE A 66 8.53 13.11 -24.46
N ALA A 67 7.92 11.93 -24.58
CA ALA A 67 7.52 11.11 -23.43
C ALA A 67 8.74 10.70 -22.59
N GLU A 68 9.82 10.26 -23.24
CA GLU A 68 11.09 9.94 -22.57
C GLU A 68 11.68 11.16 -21.85
N ALA A 69 11.73 12.31 -22.51
CA ALA A 69 12.18 13.56 -21.91
C ALA A 69 11.34 13.97 -20.69
N LEU A 70 10.01 13.83 -20.78
CA LEU A 70 9.10 14.10 -19.66
C LEU A 70 9.34 13.13 -18.50
N SER A 71 9.46 11.83 -18.76
CA SER A 71 9.76 10.86 -17.70
C SER A 71 11.06 11.17 -16.98
N THR A 72 12.12 11.51 -17.72
CA THR A 72 13.42 11.89 -17.16
C THR A 72 13.32 13.16 -16.31
N ALA A 73 12.61 14.18 -16.81
CA ALA A 73 12.42 15.44 -16.09
C ALA A 73 11.57 15.28 -14.82
N LEU A 74 10.55 14.41 -14.86
CA LEU A 74 9.68 14.11 -13.72
C LEU A 74 10.41 13.30 -12.66
N LEU A 75 11.21 12.31 -13.05
CA LEU A 75 12.09 11.58 -12.13
C LEU A 75 13.06 12.52 -11.41
N ALA A 76 13.62 13.52 -12.11
CA ALA A 76 14.46 14.54 -11.50
C ALA A 76 13.71 15.47 -10.51
N ASN A 77 12.37 15.47 -10.54
CA ASN A 77 11.49 16.15 -9.58
C ASN A 77 10.81 15.16 -8.62
N GLU A 78 11.44 14.00 -8.38
CA GLU A 78 10.99 12.98 -7.44
C GLU A 78 9.62 12.34 -7.77
N VAL A 79 9.14 12.49 -9.02
CA VAL A 79 7.92 11.85 -9.49
C VAL A 79 8.28 10.53 -10.20
N PRO A 80 7.84 9.36 -9.70
CA PRO A 80 8.11 8.06 -10.32
C PRO A 80 7.32 7.88 -11.62
N ALA A 81 7.89 8.36 -12.72
CA ALA A 81 7.27 8.36 -14.05
C ALA A 81 7.98 7.45 -15.05
N SER A 82 7.24 6.91 -16.02
CA SER A 82 7.78 6.06 -17.08
C SER A 82 7.08 6.34 -18.41
N ALA A 83 7.87 6.48 -19.48
CA ALA A 83 7.38 6.62 -20.85
C ALA A 83 6.93 5.25 -21.40
N THR A 84 5.69 4.88 -21.13
CA THR A 84 5.13 3.58 -21.50
C THR A 84 3.60 3.65 -21.50
N ASP A 85 2.97 2.63 -22.06
CA ASP A 85 1.53 2.47 -21.98
C ASP A 85 1.08 2.19 -20.52
N PRO A 86 -0.07 2.74 -20.11
CA PRO A 86 -0.55 2.61 -18.74
C PRO A 86 -1.00 1.18 -18.43
N LEU A 87 -0.59 0.67 -17.28
CA LEU A 87 -1.18 -0.51 -16.64
C LEU A 87 -2.50 -0.13 -15.93
N PRO A 88 -3.34 -1.11 -15.54
CA PRO A 88 -4.64 -0.84 -14.92
C PRO A 88 -4.61 0.01 -13.64
N LEU A 89 -3.48 0.03 -12.92
CA LEU A 89 -3.31 0.80 -11.67
C LEU A 89 -2.41 2.03 -11.83
N ASP A 90 -1.96 2.33 -13.06
CA ASP A 90 -1.10 3.49 -13.31
C ASP A 90 -1.95 4.76 -13.37
N TRP A 91 -1.40 5.83 -12.79
CA TRP A 91 -1.84 7.15 -13.14
C TRP A 91 -1.33 7.49 -14.53
N ARG A 92 -2.08 8.31 -15.26
CA ARG A 92 -1.77 8.64 -16.65
C ARG A 92 -1.60 10.13 -16.84
N LEU A 93 -0.48 10.51 -17.45
CA LEU A 93 -0.23 11.85 -17.96
C LEU A 93 -0.49 11.89 -19.47
N THR A 94 -1.64 12.42 -19.88
CA THR A 94 -1.93 12.64 -21.30
C THR A 94 -1.46 14.02 -21.71
N VAL A 95 -0.80 14.11 -22.86
CA VAL A 95 -0.28 15.35 -23.40
C VAL A 95 -0.94 15.67 -24.74
N GLU A 96 -1.59 16.81 -24.77
CA GLU A 96 -2.16 17.41 -25.98
C GLU A 96 -1.46 18.73 -26.26
N ALA A 97 -1.54 19.25 -27.48
CA ALA A 97 -1.02 20.57 -27.79
C ALA A 97 -2.06 21.39 -28.56
N ARG A 98 -2.15 22.68 -28.24
CA ARG A 98 -3.00 23.64 -28.97
C ARG A 98 -2.16 24.69 -29.64
N LEU A 99 -2.55 25.07 -30.86
CA LEU A 99 -2.01 26.24 -31.53
C LEU A 99 -2.70 27.50 -30.97
N ASP A 100 -1.92 28.46 -30.53
CA ASP A 100 -2.36 29.75 -29.98
C ASP A 100 -1.54 30.86 -30.65
N GLY A 101 -2.09 31.37 -31.76
CA GLY A 101 -1.41 32.30 -32.66
C GLY A 101 -0.19 31.65 -33.31
N THR A 102 1.00 32.19 -33.04
CA THR A 102 2.29 31.68 -33.55
C THR A 102 2.99 30.74 -32.57
N ALA A 103 2.33 30.36 -31.47
CA ALA A 103 2.88 29.48 -30.46
C ALA A 103 2.06 28.19 -30.33
N VAL A 104 2.72 27.09 -30.01
CA VAL A 104 2.11 25.84 -29.58
C VAL A 104 2.21 25.78 -28.06
N VAL A 105 1.09 25.46 -27.40
CA VAL A 105 0.99 25.34 -25.94
C VAL A 105 0.63 23.90 -25.61
N PRO A 106 1.57 23.12 -25.02
CA PRO A 106 1.26 21.80 -24.50
C PRO A 106 0.29 21.89 -23.32
N ARG A 107 -0.64 20.95 -23.23
CA ARG A 107 -1.55 20.76 -22.11
C ARG A 107 -1.30 19.37 -21.53
N TYR A 108 -1.00 19.33 -20.24
CA TYR A 108 -0.78 18.12 -19.46
C TYR A 108 -2.04 17.82 -18.67
N THR A 109 -2.63 16.66 -18.90
CA THR A 109 -3.85 16.21 -18.19
C THR A 109 -3.53 14.98 -17.37
N LEU A 110 -3.80 15.05 -16.08
CA LEU A 110 -3.63 13.92 -15.17
C LEU A 110 -4.94 13.17 -15.02
N THR A 111 -4.85 11.85 -15.13
CA THR A 111 -5.96 10.92 -14.95
C THR A 111 -5.55 9.87 -13.94
N ASP A 112 -6.46 9.51 -13.04
CA ASP A 112 -6.24 8.41 -12.09
C ASP A 112 -6.48 7.02 -12.74
N PRO A 113 -6.25 5.93 -12.01
CA PRO A 113 -6.49 4.57 -12.52
C PRO A 113 -7.95 4.29 -12.91
N ASP A 114 -8.91 4.98 -12.30
CA ASP A 114 -10.35 4.87 -12.60
C ASP A 114 -10.75 5.61 -13.90
N GLY A 115 -9.80 6.32 -14.53
CA GLY A 115 -10.05 7.13 -15.70
C GLY A 115 -10.64 8.51 -15.40
N GLN A 116 -10.71 8.92 -14.14
CA GLN A 116 -11.19 10.24 -13.75
C GLN A 116 -10.10 11.29 -13.89
N ARG A 117 -10.48 12.44 -14.46
CA ARG A 117 -9.56 13.57 -14.65
C ARG A 117 -9.32 14.27 -13.32
N GLN A 118 -8.07 14.29 -12.89
CA GLN A 118 -7.63 14.91 -11.63
C GLN A 118 -7.24 16.38 -11.80
N GLY A 119 -6.91 16.80 -13.04
CA GLY A 119 -6.63 18.19 -13.35
C GLY A 119 -5.91 18.35 -14.69
N SER A 120 -5.63 19.59 -15.07
CA SER A 120 -4.75 19.89 -16.19
C SER A 120 -3.91 21.14 -15.96
N ALA A 121 -2.71 21.18 -16.51
CA ALA A 121 -1.83 22.34 -16.53
C ALA A 121 -1.40 22.66 -17.97
N GLU A 122 -1.24 23.94 -18.28
CA GLU A 122 -0.62 24.39 -19.54
C GLU A 122 0.90 24.52 -19.36
N GLY A 123 1.65 24.13 -20.38
CA GLY A 123 3.09 24.29 -20.47
C GLY A 123 3.51 25.65 -21.01
N ALA A 124 4.83 25.86 -21.11
CA ALA A 124 5.34 27.04 -21.78
C ALA A 124 4.89 27.12 -23.25
N ARG A 125 4.70 28.35 -23.72
CA ARG A 125 4.45 28.66 -25.12
C ARG A 125 5.74 28.40 -25.91
N VAL A 126 5.71 27.49 -26.87
CA VAL A 126 6.82 27.20 -27.79
C VAL A 126 6.49 27.76 -29.16
N SER A 127 7.46 28.29 -29.92
CA SER A 127 7.11 28.79 -31.26
C SER A 127 6.62 27.65 -32.15
N SER A 128 5.59 27.90 -32.98
CA SER A 128 5.05 26.88 -33.88
C SER A 128 6.10 26.37 -34.88
N ARG A 129 7.02 27.26 -35.31
CA ARG A 129 8.15 26.89 -36.17
C ARG A 129 9.07 25.88 -35.46
N GLU A 130 9.45 26.16 -34.23
CA GLU A 130 10.32 25.29 -33.43
C GLU A 130 9.62 23.96 -33.07
N TRP A 131 8.32 23.99 -32.78
CA TRP A 131 7.53 22.80 -32.44
C TRP A 131 7.18 21.91 -33.64
N SER A 132 7.22 22.44 -34.86
CA SER A 132 6.97 21.65 -36.07
C SER A 132 8.10 20.66 -36.39
N ALA A 133 9.33 20.97 -35.97
CA ALA A 133 10.50 20.13 -36.14
C ALA A 133 11.48 20.29 -34.96
N PRO A 134 11.06 19.90 -33.73
CA PRO A 134 11.86 20.14 -32.53
C PRO A 134 13.11 19.25 -32.53
N SER A 135 14.22 19.82 -32.08
CA SER A 135 15.39 19.03 -31.71
C SER A 135 15.19 18.35 -30.35
N ALA A 136 16.02 17.36 -30.03
CA ALA A 136 16.00 16.70 -28.72
C ALA A 136 16.19 17.70 -27.56
N ASP A 137 17.00 18.75 -27.75
CA ASP A 137 17.23 19.80 -26.75
C ASP A 137 15.97 20.64 -26.50
N VAL A 138 15.18 20.91 -27.55
CA VAL A 138 13.87 21.59 -27.42
C VAL A 138 12.92 20.74 -26.59
N LEU A 139 12.78 19.46 -26.92
CA LEU A 139 11.90 18.55 -26.18
C LEU A 139 12.33 18.42 -24.72
N THR A 140 13.64 18.31 -24.47
CA THR A 140 14.21 18.23 -23.12
C THR A 140 13.95 19.51 -22.32
N ARG A 141 14.13 20.68 -22.93
CA ARG A 141 13.86 21.98 -22.29
C ARG A 141 12.38 22.13 -21.94
N VAL A 142 11.49 21.78 -22.86
CA VAL A 142 10.04 21.85 -22.63
C VAL A 142 9.60 20.87 -21.55
N ALA A 143 10.16 19.65 -21.53
CA ALA A 143 9.91 18.68 -20.49
C ALA A 143 10.37 19.14 -19.10
N ARG A 144 11.57 19.74 -19.01
CA ARG A 144 12.10 20.31 -17.75
C ARG A 144 11.24 21.44 -17.21
N ASP A 145 10.72 22.30 -18.10
CA ASP A 145 9.80 23.37 -17.72
C ASP A 145 8.42 22.83 -17.29
N ALA A 146 7.96 21.74 -17.90
CA ALA A 146 6.69 21.09 -17.55
C ALA A 146 6.71 20.33 -16.22
N ALA A 147 7.83 19.68 -15.89
CA ALA A 147 7.96 18.79 -14.74
C ALA A 147 7.46 19.38 -13.41
N PRO A 148 7.88 20.59 -12.97
CA PRO A 148 7.39 21.16 -11.72
C PRO A 148 5.89 21.47 -11.73
N ARG A 149 5.30 21.81 -12.89
CA ARG A 149 3.84 22.04 -13.00
C ARG A 149 3.05 20.75 -12.89
N VAL A 150 3.57 19.66 -13.46
CA VAL A 150 2.96 18.33 -13.36
C VAL A 150 3.11 17.78 -11.94
N ALA A 151 4.25 17.98 -11.29
CA ALA A 151 4.47 17.61 -9.89
C ALA A 151 3.50 18.35 -8.95
N ASP A 152 3.31 19.66 -9.14
CA ASP A 152 2.31 20.44 -8.39
C ASP A 152 0.87 19.95 -8.65
N LEU A 153 0.55 19.58 -9.89
CA LEU A 153 -0.75 19.04 -10.24
C LEU A 153 -1.01 17.70 -9.52
N LEU A 154 -0.01 16.80 -9.50
CA LEU A 154 -0.05 15.56 -8.73
C LEU A 154 -0.24 15.83 -7.24
N LEU A 155 0.53 16.74 -6.66
CA LEU A 155 0.43 17.12 -5.26
C LEU A 155 -0.96 17.66 -4.91
N ARG A 156 -1.54 18.50 -5.77
CA ARG A 156 -2.91 19.01 -5.59
C ARG A 156 -3.97 17.92 -5.72
N ALA A 157 -3.81 17.00 -6.67
CA ALA A 157 -4.70 15.84 -6.82
C ALA A 157 -4.65 14.94 -5.58
N GLU A 158 -3.46 14.68 -5.05
CA GLU A 158 -3.30 13.97 -3.78
C GLU A 158 -3.90 14.74 -2.61
N ALA A 159 -3.63 16.04 -2.49
CA ALA A 159 -4.15 16.86 -1.40
C ALA A 159 -5.69 16.93 -1.46
N ALA A 160 -6.28 17.01 -2.65
CA ALA A 160 -7.73 16.92 -2.84
C ALA A 160 -8.25 15.52 -2.48
N ARG A 161 -7.51 14.46 -2.79
CA ARG A 161 -7.87 13.07 -2.43
C ARG A 161 -7.78 12.80 -0.94
N LYS A 162 -6.74 13.32 -0.28
CA LYS A 162 -6.51 13.25 1.17
C LYS A 162 -7.44 14.21 1.94
N GLY A 163 -7.78 15.34 1.32
CA GLY A 163 -8.67 16.38 1.84
C GLY A 163 -10.15 16.18 1.48
N MET A 164 -10.50 15.14 0.73
CA MET A 164 -11.89 14.68 0.65
C MET A 164 -12.35 14.35 2.06
N ASP A 165 -13.30 15.14 2.56
CA ASP A 165 -13.85 14.98 3.90
C ASP A 165 -14.39 13.54 4.05
N PRO A 166 -13.97 12.79 5.07
CA PRO A 166 -14.69 11.60 5.55
C PRO A 166 -16.21 11.74 5.47
N ALA A 167 -16.75 12.92 5.78
CA ALA A 167 -18.19 13.18 5.67
C ALA A 167 -18.72 13.00 4.23
N ALA A 168 -17.98 13.38 3.19
CA ALA A 168 -18.38 13.18 1.79
C ALA A 168 -18.37 11.68 1.40
N LEU A 169 -17.52 10.86 2.02
CA LEU A 169 -17.57 9.40 1.89
C LEU A 169 -18.77 8.80 2.64
N ALA A 170 -19.19 9.41 3.74
CA ALA A 170 -20.30 9.00 4.58
C ALA A 170 -21.71 9.44 4.10
N VAL A 171 -21.80 10.49 3.27
CA VAL A 171 -23.09 11.01 2.75
C VAL A 171 -23.82 10.02 1.83
N ALA A 172 -23.15 8.96 1.34
CA ALA A 172 -23.73 7.99 0.41
C ALA A 172 -24.28 6.70 1.04
N GLY A 173 -24.66 6.75 2.33
CA GLY A 173 -25.15 5.59 3.06
C GLY A 173 -24.01 4.69 3.57
N PRO A 174 -24.31 3.45 4.01
CA PRO A 174 -23.29 2.58 4.57
C PRO A 174 -22.21 2.25 3.52
N PRO A 175 -20.93 2.17 3.90
CA PRO A 175 -19.83 2.00 2.96
C PRO A 175 -19.99 0.69 2.17
N ARG A 176 -19.89 0.79 0.85
CA ARG A 176 -19.94 -0.35 -0.08
C ARG A 176 -18.55 -0.92 -0.29
N ILE A 177 -18.39 -2.22 -0.06
CA ILE A 177 -17.10 -2.91 -0.15
C ILE A 177 -17.16 -4.10 -1.12
N TYR A 178 -16.22 -4.14 -2.06
CA TYR A 178 -16.02 -5.28 -2.94
C TYR A 178 -15.13 -6.33 -2.26
N VAL A 179 -15.59 -7.59 -2.26
CA VAL A 179 -14.84 -8.71 -1.67
C VAL A 179 -14.60 -9.78 -2.75
N PRO A 180 -13.46 -9.74 -3.46
CA PRO A 180 -13.05 -10.81 -4.36
C PRO A 180 -12.79 -12.12 -3.61
N MET A 181 -12.64 -13.21 -4.37
CA MET A 181 -12.26 -14.51 -3.82
C MET A 181 -10.87 -14.44 -3.16
N VAL A 182 -10.77 -14.95 -1.93
CA VAL A 182 -9.50 -15.17 -1.23
C VAL A 182 -8.63 -16.15 -2.00
N ARG A 183 -7.30 -15.96 -1.95
CA ARG A 183 -6.34 -16.80 -2.67
C ARG A 183 -5.33 -17.45 -1.71
N GLY A 184 -4.81 -18.60 -2.13
CA GLY A 184 -3.70 -19.30 -1.46
C GLY A 184 -4.10 -20.29 -0.37
N ALA A 185 -5.36 -20.32 0.07
CA ALA A 185 -5.77 -21.27 1.10
C ALA A 185 -5.96 -22.69 0.54
N PRO A 186 -5.47 -23.74 1.24
CA PRO A 186 -5.73 -25.14 0.91
C PRO A 186 -7.19 -25.55 1.15
N GLY A 187 -7.57 -26.73 0.64
CA GLY A 187 -8.91 -27.29 0.83
C GLY A 187 -10.02 -26.38 0.29
N ASP A 188 -11.07 -26.18 1.09
CA ASP A 188 -12.16 -25.23 0.81
C ASP A 188 -11.88 -23.80 1.30
N GLY A 189 -10.68 -23.51 1.79
CA GLY A 189 -10.36 -22.30 2.55
C GLY A 189 -10.64 -20.99 1.81
N ASN A 190 -10.36 -20.93 0.51
CA ASN A 190 -10.63 -19.73 -0.30
C ASN A 190 -12.12 -19.39 -0.31
N MET A 191 -12.97 -20.39 -0.49
CA MET A 191 -14.43 -20.22 -0.48
C MET A 191 -14.94 -19.91 0.93
N ALA A 192 -14.49 -20.68 1.92
CA ALA A 192 -14.91 -20.54 3.31
C ALA A 192 -14.56 -19.16 3.88
N LEU A 193 -13.31 -18.70 3.69
CA LEU A 193 -12.87 -17.37 4.13
C LEU A 193 -13.62 -16.25 3.42
N THR A 194 -13.83 -16.36 2.10
CA THR A 194 -14.59 -15.37 1.35
C THR A 194 -16.02 -15.26 1.86
N ALA A 195 -16.73 -16.39 2.01
CA ALA A 195 -18.10 -16.41 2.49
C ALA A 195 -18.23 -15.83 3.90
N ARG A 196 -17.35 -16.24 4.82
CA ARG A 196 -17.35 -15.77 6.21
C ARG A 196 -16.98 -14.29 6.33
N LEU A 197 -16.02 -13.80 5.53
CA LEU A 197 -15.66 -12.39 5.54
C LEU A 197 -16.81 -11.52 5.06
N ARG A 198 -17.49 -11.92 3.98
CA ARG A 198 -18.67 -11.19 3.47
C ARG A 198 -19.77 -11.12 4.52
N GLU A 199 -20.05 -12.22 5.20
CA GLU A 199 -21.01 -12.27 6.31
C GLU A 199 -20.60 -11.33 7.45
N ALA A 200 -19.36 -11.41 7.91
CA ALA A 200 -18.84 -10.59 9.00
C ALA A 200 -18.84 -9.09 8.67
N LEU A 201 -18.48 -8.70 7.44
CA LEU A 201 -18.50 -7.29 7.00
C LEU A 201 -19.91 -6.72 6.93
N ASN A 202 -20.89 -7.51 6.50
CA ASN A 202 -22.31 -7.10 6.55
C ASN A 202 -22.76 -6.85 7.99
N GLN A 203 -22.34 -7.68 8.95
CA GLN A 203 -22.62 -7.47 10.39
C GLN A 203 -21.93 -6.22 10.95
N GLN A 204 -20.81 -5.80 10.36
CA GLN A 204 -20.09 -4.57 10.70
C GLN A 204 -20.71 -3.30 10.08
N GLY A 205 -21.85 -3.44 9.37
CA GLY A 205 -22.58 -2.32 8.77
C GLY A 205 -22.04 -1.86 7.41
N LEU A 206 -21.23 -2.70 6.74
CA LEU A 206 -20.83 -2.47 5.35
C LEU A 206 -21.83 -3.14 4.39
N VAL A 207 -21.96 -2.59 3.19
CA VAL A 207 -22.72 -3.23 2.11
C VAL A 207 -21.74 -3.98 1.22
N VAL A 208 -21.68 -5.30 1.35
CA VAL A 208 -20.81 -6.14 0.54
C VAL A 208 -21.33 -6.24 -0.91
N GLN A 209 -20.40 -6.11 -1.86
CA GLN A 209 -20.64 -6.26 -3.29
C GLN A 209 -19.81 -7.41 -3.85
N GLU A 210 -20.36 -8.11 -4.85
CA GLU A 210 -19.64 -9.15 -5.60
C GLU A 210 -18.97 -8.62 -6.88
N THR A 211 -19.24 -7.36 -7.22
CA THR A 211 -18.64 -6.67 -8.36
C THR A 211 -17.95 -5.39 -7.87
N THR A 212 -16.99 -4.91 -8.65
CA THR A 212 -16.33 -3.62 -8.38
C THR A 212 -17.28 -2.43 -8.62
N GLN A 213 -18.35 -2.63 -9.39
CA GLN A 213 -19.26 -1.57 -9.79
C GLN A 213 -20.02 -1.02 -8.57
N GLY A 214 -19.76 0.24 -8.23
CA GLY A 214 -20.40 0.93 -7.11
C GLY A 214 -19.80 0.61 -5.73
N ALA A 215 -18.74 -0.20 -5.67
CA ALA A 215 -17.95 -0.38 -4.46
C ALA A 215 -16.96 0.78 -4.30
N ARG A 216 -16.90 1.37 -3.10
CA ARG A 216 -15.96 2.46 -2.78
C ARG A 216 -14.66 1.96 -2.18
N PHE A 217 -14.71 0.75 -1.64
CA PHE A 217 -13.60 0.05 -1.01
C PHE A 217 -13.52 -1.37 -1.59
N ALA A 218 -12.33 -1.97 -1.51
CA ALA A 218 -12.14 -3.39 -1.75
C ALA A 218 -11.32 -3.99 -0.61
N VAL A 219 -11.53 -5.28 -0.34
CA VAL A 219 -10.66 -6.05 0.56
C VAL A 219 -10.22 -7.33 -0.11
N THR A 220 -8.91 -7.51 -0.25
CA THR A 220 -8.32 -8.73 -0.80
C THR A 220 -7.71 -9.55 0.32
N GLY A 221 -7.87 -10.88 0.24
CA GLY A 221 -7.28 -11.82 1.19
C GLY A 221 -6.27 -12.72 0.50
N GLN A 222 -5.05 -12.77 1.05
CA GLN A 222 -4.00 -13.70 0.65
C GLN A 222 -3.66 -14.59 1.84
N VAL A 223 -3.61 -15.90 1.60
CA VAL A 223 -3.28 -16.90 2.61
C VAL A 223 -1.99 -17.59 2.21
N ASP A 224 -1.05 -17.63 3.14
CA ASP A 224 0.19 -18.40 3.02
C ASP A 224 0.25 -19.42 4.16
N VAL A 225 0.64 -20.66 3.83
CA VAL A 225 0.74 -21.76 4.79
C VAL A 225 2.16 -22.29 4.82
N VAL A 226 2.78 -22.27 5.99
CA VAL A 226 4.13 -22.76 6.23
C VAL A 226 4.05 -24.00 7.12
N ASN A 227 4.45 -25.14 6.56
CA ASN A 227 4.55 -26.39 7.32
C ASN A 227 5.73 -26.32 8.30
N GLN A 228 5.49 -26.77 9.55
CA GLN A 228 6.52 -26.88 10.59
C GLN A 228 6.69 -28.35 11.00
N PRO A 229 7.52 -29.13 10.28
CA PRO A 229 7.63 -30.59 10.51
C PRO A 229 8.11 -30.94 11.92
N ALA A 230 8.99 -30.11 12.50
CA ALA A 230 9.56 -30.32 13.83
C ALA A 230 8.50 -30.31 14.94
N THR A 231 7.46 -29.48 14.80
CA THR A 231 6.39 -29.34 15.80
C THR A 231 5.09 -30.03 15.38
N ARG A 232 5.03 -30.62 14.17
CA ARG A 232 3.81 -31.17 13.54
C ARG A 232 2.65 -30.16 13.50
N THR A 233 2.99 -28.88 13.29
CA THR A 233 2.04 -27.79 13.12
C THR A 233 2.20 -27.12 11.76
N GLN A 234 1.23 -26.26 11.43
CA GLN A 234 1.22 -25.40 10.26
C GLN A 234 1.00 -23.97 10.74
N ARG A 235 1.88 -23.05 10.33
CA ARG A 235 1.64 -21.61 10.50
C ARG A 235 0.87 -21.10 9.30
N ILE A 236 -0.20 -20.36 9.58
CA ILE A 236 -1.05 -19.73 8.59
C ILE A 236 -0.87 -18.24 8.74
N GLU A 237 -0.57 -17.59 7.64
CA GLU A 237 -0.48 -16.14 7.54
C GLU A 237 -1.60 -15.68 6.61
N ILE A 238 -2.49 -14.84 7.13
CA ILE A 238 -3.58 -14.26 6.34
C ILE A 238 -3.36 -12.76 6.29
N LEU A 239 -3.09 -12.26 5.08
CA LEU A 239 -2.93 -10.84 4.81
C LEU A 239 -4.20 -10.32 4.15
N TRP A 240 -4.88 -9.41 4.84
CA TRP A 240 -5.98 -8.63 4.29
C TRP A 240 -5.48 -7.26 3.88
N THR A 241 -5.67 -6.88 2.63
CA THR A 241 -5.36 -5.54 2.14
C THR A 241 -6.65 -4.81 1.81
N VAL A 242 -6.88 -3.68 2.47
CA VAL A 242 -8.02 -2.80 2.22
C VAL A 242 -7.57 -1.69 1.29
N SER A 243 -8.25 -1.56 0.15
CA SER A 243 -8.00 -0.50 -0.80
C SER A 243 -9.25 0.34 -1.03
N ARG A 244 -9.05 1.55 -1.54
CA ARG A 244 -10.11 2.43 -2.03
C ARG A 244 -10.37 2.14 -3.52
N GLN A 245 -11.52 2.60 -4.03
CA GLN A 245 -11.89 2.51 -5.45
C GLN A 245 -10.76 2.97 -6.41
N ASP A 246 -9.97 3.96 -6.01
CA ASP A 246 -8.86 4.55 -6.79
C ASP A 246 -7.54 3.75 -6.74
N GLY A 247 -7.58 2.54 -6.16
CA GLY A 247 -6.44 1.64 -6.05
C GLY A 247 -5.48 1.96 -4.89
N GLU A 248 -5.75 2.98 -4.07
CA GLU A 248 -4.90 3.31 -2.91
C GLU A 248 -5.08 2.27 -1.78
N ASP A 249 -3.95 1.69 -1.34
CA ASP A 249 -3.91 0.83 -0.15
C ASP A 249 -4.14 1.68 1.11
N LEU A 250 -5.31 1.54 1.74
CA LEU A 250 -5.69 2.25 2.95
C LEU A 250 -5.10 1.62 4.21
N GLY A 251 -4.79 0.33 4.15
CA GLY A 251 -4.23 -0.40 5.27
C GLY A 251 -4.20 -1.91 5.06
N ARG A 252 -3.49 -2.58 5.96
CA ARG A 252 -3.34 -4.05 5.95
C ARG A 252 -3.64 -4.61 7.32
N VAL A 253 -4.24 -5.80 7.36
CA VAL A 253 -4.50 -6.57 8.57
C VAL A 253 -3.81 -7.92 8.40
N LEU A 254 -2.77 -8.19 9.19
CA LEU A 254 -2.05 -9.46 9.19
C LEU A 254 -2.54 -10.31 10.36
N GLN A 255 -2.97 -11.54 10.07
CA GLN A 255 -3.31 -12.55 11.07
C GLN A 255 -2.34 -13.71 10.97
N LEU A 256 -1.81 -14.12 12.12
CA LEU A 256 -0.87 -15.23 12.24
C LEU A 256 -1.47 -16.26 13.19
N ASN A 257 -1.73 -17.46 12.67
CA ASN A 257 -2.30 -18.56 13.45
C ASN A 257 -1.45 -19.81 13.30
N GLU A 258 -1.37 -20.62 14.35
CA GLU A 258 -0.70 -21.92 14.31
C GLU A 258 -1.73 -23.02 14.58
N VAL A 259 -1.79 -24.01 13.70
CA VAL A 259 -2.74 -25.12 13.79
C VAL A 259 -2.03 -26.46 13.67
N PRO A 260 -2.62 -27.57 14.17
CA PRO A 260 -2.09 -28.89 13.90
C PRO A 260 -2.06 -29.20 12.39
N GLN A 261 -1.03 -29.90 11.95
CA GLN A 261 -0.88 -30.26 10.54
C GLN A 261 -2.06 -31.10 10.02
N GLY A 262 -2.56 -30.79 8.83
CA GLY A 262 -3.59 -31.56 8.12
C GLY A 262 -5.03 -31.14 8.42
N VAL A 263 -5.26 -30.32 9.46
CA VAL A 263 -6.60 -29.84 9.83
C VAL A 263 -7.22 -28.96 8.74
N LEU A 264 -6.38 -28.24 7.98
CA LEU A 264 -6.81 -27.27 6.98
C LEU A 264 -6.76 -27.78 5.54
N GLU A 265 -6.52 -29.06 5.34
CA GLU A 265 -6.47 -29.64 3.98
C GLU A 265 -7.85 -29.87 3.37
N ARG A 266 -8.91 -29.86 4.20
CA ARG A 266 -10.28 -30.12 3.75
C ARG A 266 -11.25 -29.00 4.10
N PHE A 267 -11.53 -28.79 5.39
CA PHE A 267 -12.62 -27.91 5.83
C PHE A 267 -12.13 -26.80 6.76
N TRP A 268 -12.34 -25.56 6.35
CA TRP A 268 -11.93 -24.36 7.08
C TRP A 268 -13.02 -23.76 7.96
N GLY A 269 -14.24 -24.30 7.97
CA GLY A 269 -15.45 -23.67 8.52
C GLY A 269 -15.26 -22.83 9.80
N ASP A 270 -14.71 -23.42 10.86
CA ASP A 270 -14.55 -22.75 12.16
C ASP A 270 -13.39 -21.73 12.16
N VAL A 271 -12.27 -22.10 11.54
CA VAL A 271 -11.08 -21.22 11.40
C VAL A 271 -11.43 -20.01 10.53
N ALA A 272 -12.17 -20.22 9.44
CA ALA A 272 -12.65 -19.17 8.58
C ALA A 272 -13.63 -18.25 9.30
N PHE A 273 -14.51 -18.78 10.15
CA PHE A 273 -15.42 -17.95 10.95
C PHE A 273 -14.64 -17.06 11.94
N ALA A 274 -13.69 -17.62 12.68
CA ALA A 274 -12.88 -16.87 13.63
C ALA A 274 -12.02 -15.80 12.93
N ALA A 275 -11.30 -16.20 11.87
CA ALA A 275 -10.43 -15.31 11.12
C ALA A 275 -11.22 -14.16 10.46
N ALA A 276 -12.37 -14.46 9.85
CA ALA A 276 -13.22 -13.46 9.21
C ALA A 276 -13.78 -12.42 10.18
N ASN A 277 -14.18 -12.82 11.39
CA ASN A 277 -14.72 -11.89 12.38
C ASN A 277 -13.66 -10.88 12.87
N GLU A 278 -12.45 -11.37 13.16
CA GLU A 278 -11.34 -10.50 13.53
C GLU A 278 -10.94 -9.59 12.35
N ALA A 279 -10.84 -10.14 11.15
CA ALA A 279 -10.53 -9.39 9.94
C ALA A 279 -11.57 -8.29 9.67
N ALA A 280 -12.87 -8.59 9.81
CA ALA A 280 -13.94 -7.62 9.59
C ALA A 280 -13.85 -6.43 10.56
N GLY A 281 -13.47 -6.67 11.83
CA GLY A 281 -13.21 -5.61 12.81
C GLY A 281 -12.02 -4.72 12.41
N GLY A 282 -10.93 -5.32 11.94
CA GLY A 282 -9.76 -4.60 11.42
C GLY A 282 -10.11 -3.78 10.17
N VAL A 283 -10.79 -4.39 9.20
CA VAL A 283 -11.23 -3.73 7.95
C VAL A 283 -12.16 -2.55 8.24
N ARG A 284 -13.13 -2.72 9.15
CA ARG A 284 -14.00 -1.61 9.58
C ARG A 284 -13.20 -0.46 10.17
N THR A 285 -12.18 -0.75 10.98
CA THR A 285 -11.32 0.27 11.59
C THR A 285 -10.53 1.03 10.53
N VAL A 286 -9.93 0.32 9.57
CA VAL A 286 -9.21 0.94 8.44
C VAL A 286 -10.14 1.86 7.64
N ILE A 287 -11.35 1.38 7.30
CA ILE A 287 -12.33 2.16 6.57
C ILE A 287 -12.81 3.37 7.38
N SER A 288 -13.03 3.21 8.70
CA SER A 288 -13.41 4.32 9.58
C SER A 288 -12.32 5.40 9.66
N ASN A 289 -11.06 5.01 9.78
CA ASN A 289 -9.93 5.95 9.81
C ASN A 289 -9.75 6.67 8.47
N ALA A 290 -10.07 5.99 7.36
CA ALA A 290 -10.12 6.57 6.02
C ALA A 290 -11.40 7.39 5.76
N GLY A 291 -12.29 7.52 6.76
CA GLY A 291 -13.51 8.32 6.69
C GLY A 291 -14.72 7.64 6.04
N GLY A 292 -14.71 6.33 5.85
CA GLY A 292 -15.80 5.59 5.20
C GLY A 292 -17.08 5.43 6.02
N PHE A 293 -17.12 5.92 7.28
CA PHE A 293 -18.32 5.90 8.12
C PHE A 293 -18.67 7.31 8.61
N PRO A 294 -19.97 7.65 8.74
CA PRO A 294 -20.38 8.94 9.30
C PRO A 294 -19.85 9.09 10.71
N THR A 295 -19.07 10.14 10.94
CA THR A 295 -18.70 10.59 12.28
C THR A 295 -19.99 10.97 13.01
N GLN A 296 -20.33 10.22 14.07
CA GLN A 296 -21.36 10.69 15.00
C GLN A 296 -20.88 12.01 15.60
N PRO A 297 -21.66 13.10 15.50
CA PRO A 297 -21.30 14.35 16.17
C PRO A 297 -21.16 14.09 17.68
N GLY A 298 -19.95 14.21 18.22
CA GLY A 298 -19.67 14.16 19.66
C GLY A 298 -18.71 13.07 20.17
N ALA A 299 -18.22 12.15 19.34
CA ALA A 299 -17.19 11.20 19.79
C ALA A 299 -15.77 11.79 19.59
N ALA A 300 -15.18 12.32 20.66
CA ALA A 300 -13.78 12.76 20.66
C ALA A 300 -12.85 11.59 20.25
N PRO A 301 -11.76 11.84 19.50
CA PRO A 301 -10.78 10.81 19.17
C PRO A 301 -10.15 10.29 20.47
N ARG A 302 -10.40 9.02 20.81
CA ARG A 302 -9.62 8.35 21.85
C ARG A 302 -8.24 8.05 21.26
N PRO A 303 -7.13 8.47 21.91
CA PRO A 303 -5.80 8.11 21.45
C PRO A 303 -5.67 6.58 21.47
N ALA A 304 -5.22 6.03 20.34
CA ALA A 304 -4.96 4.61 20.18
C ALA A 304 -3.79 4.20 21.09
N GLY A 305 -4.10 3.45 22.15
CA GLY A 305 -3.09 2.66 22.85
C GLY A 305 -2.64 1.49 21.95
N PRO A 306 -1.39 1.01 22.09
CA PRO A 306 -0.88 -0.10 21.30
C PRO A 306 -1.74 -1.35 21.52
N GLN A 307 -2.47 -1.78 20.48
CA GLN A 307 -3.18 -3.05 20.49
C GLN A 307 -2.19 -4.15 20.10
N ALA A 308 -1.55 -4.73 21.11
CA ALA A 308 -0.93 -6.04 20.99
C ALA A 308 -2.03 -7.07 20.64
N GLY A 309 -1.78 -7.90 19.64
CA GLY A 309 -2.66 -9.01 19.28
C GLY A 309 -3.00 -9.84 20.51
N GLN A 310 -4.29 -9.93 20.83
CA GLN A 310 -4.76 -10.84 21.86
C GLN A 310 -4.72 -12.24 21.25
N GLY A 311 -3.57 -12.90 21.41
CA GLY A 311 -3.51 -14.34 21.32
C GLY A 311 -4.56 -14.94 22.25
N LEU A 312 -5.23 -15.99 21.78
CA LEU A 312 -6.19 -16.78 22.53
C LEU A 312 -5.67 -17.06 23.94
N ALA A 313 -6.20 -16.36 24.94
CA ALA A 313 -5.95 -16.66 26.33
C ALA A 313 -6.73 -17.93 26.68
N MET A 314 -6.02 -19.06 26.77
CA MET A 314 -6.52 -20.22 27.51
C MET A 314 -6.84 -19.80 28.96
N PRO A 315 -7.87 -20.39 29.60
CA PRO A 315 -8.12 -20.14 31.01
C PRO A 315 -6.91 -20.58 31.84
N GLN A 316 -6.22 -19.61 32.44
CA GLN A 316 -5.18 -19.85 33.44
C GLN A 316 -5.83 -20.18 34.78
N ASN A 317 -6.25 -21.43 34.97
CA ASN A 317 -6.46 -21.96 36.32
C ASN A 317 -6.42 -23.50 36.35
N PRO A 318 -5.31 -24.13 36.77
CA PRO A 318 -5.24 -25.57 37.03
C PRO A 318 -5.81 -26.01 38.39
N GLY A 319 -6.70 -25.22 39.02
CA GLY A 319 -6.99 -25.34 40.45
C GLY A 319 -8.43 -25.65 40.88
N ALA A 320 -9.34 -26.05 40.00
CA ALA A 320 -10.74 -26.31 40.38
C ALA A 320 -11.21 -27.70 39.91
N LEU A 321 -10.66 -28.76 40.50
CA LEU A 321 -11.33 -30.05 40.56
C LEU A 321 -12.24 -30.07 41.80
N PRO A 322 -13.55 -30.29 41.65
CA PRO A 322 -14.39 -30.64 42.80
C PRO A 322 -13.94 -31.98 43.36
N ALA A 323 -13.78 -32.07 44.68
CA ALA A 323 -13.51 -33.33 45.36
C ALA A 323 -14.67 -34.34 45.12
N PRO A 324 -14.38 -35.65 45.00
CA PRO A 324 -15.41 -36.66 44.89
C PRO A 324 -16.23 -36.70 46.18
N GLN A 325 -17.53 -36.40 46.08
CA GLN A 325 -18.46 -36.63 47.17
C GLN A 325 -18.65 -38.13 47.35
N ALA A 326 -18.21 -38.63 48.50
CA ALA A 326 -18.51 -39.97 48.95
C ALA A 326 -20.03 -40.13 49.14
N GLN A 327 -20.56 -41.21 48.58
CA GLN A 327 -21.87 -41.74 48.96
C GLN A 327 -21.81 -42.33 50.37
N ALA A 328 -22.73 -41.92 51.24
CA ALA A 328 -23.21 -42.65 52.41
C ALA A 328 -24.68 -42.22 52.57
N ALA A 329 -25.64 -43.06 52.18
CA ALA A 329 -26.28 -44.08 53.02
C ALA A 329 -27.27 -43.46 54.03
N GLU A 330 -28.52 -43.32 53.58
CA GLU A 330 -29.75 -43.72 54.31
C GLU A 330 -30.90 -43.86 53.30
#